data_AF-A0A438LWT0-F1
#
_entry.id   AF-A0A438LWT0-F1
#
_cell.length_a   1.000
_cell.length_b   1.000
_cell.length_c   1.000
_cell.angle_alpha   90.00
_cell.angle_beta   90.00
_cell.angle_gamma   90.00
#
_symmetry.space_group_name_H-M   'P 1'
#
loop_
_entity.id
_entity.type
_entity.pdbx_description
1 polymer ?
#
loop_
_entity_poly.entity_id
_entity_poly.type
_entity_poly.pdbx_seq_one_letter_code
_entity_poly.pdbx_strand_id
1 'polypeptide(L)'
;MIAHRATLDVSRALVQYVARLLHEERRLRGTPKGSRVLSPFRQAVMVVRWFRGEHDVPKLGRDHRVSRATAYRYIHEGIEVLAAQAPDLSQAIERAHAEGLAYVILDGTLISIDRCAEQTVSVKGEPIDAWYSGKAHQHAGNLQALSAPDAGGGRSCSRCHRGLLR
;
A
#
# COMPACT_ATOMS: atom_id res chain seq x y z
N MET A 1 -7.11 15.48 -34.61
CA MET A 1 -7.09 14.52 -33.48
C MET A 1 -5.72 13.85 -33.47
N ILE A 2 -4.99 13.90 -32.35
CA ILE A 2 -3.61 13.38 -32.27
C ILE A 2 -3.64 12.02 -31.56
N ALA A 3 -3.03 11.00 -32.16
CA ALA A 3 -2.87 9.71 -31.52
C ALA A 3 -1.77 9.78 -30.44
N HIS A 4 -2.13 9.49 -29.18
CA HIS A 4 -1.18 9.35 -28.07
C HIS A 4 -1.04 7.87 -27.69
N ARG A 5 0.17 7.33 -27.84
CA ARG A 5 0.53 5.98 -27.37
C ARG A 5 1.23 6.12 -26.03
N ALA A 6 0.50 5.92 -24.94
CA ALA A 6 1.10 5.92 -23.61
C ALA A 6 1.87 4.61 -23.39
N THR A 7 3.18 4.70 -23.18
CA THR A 7 3.97 3.59 -22.62
C THR A 7 4.10 3.84 -21.13
N LEU A 8 3.82 2.81 -20.32
CA LEU A 8 4.04 2.92 -18.88
C LEU A 8 5.54 2.90 -18.63
N ASP A 9 6.07 3.97 -18.05
CA ASP A 9 7.48 4.09 -17.65
C ASP A 9 7.76 3.24 -16.41
N VAL A 10 7.75 1.92 -16.60
CA VAL A 10 8.11 0.87 -15.63
C VAL A 10 8.71 -0.33 -16.35
N SER A 11 9.66 -1.00 -15.71
CA SER A 11 10.27 -2.19 -16.31
C SER A 11 9.28 -3.36 -16.40
N ARG A 12 9.38 -4.14 -17.48
CA ARG A 12 8.61 -5.39 -17.62
C ARG A 12 8.92 -6.38 -16.49
N ALA A 13 10.17 -6.38 -16.01
CA ALA A 13 10.60 -7.21 -14.88
C ALA A 13 9.82 -6.90 -13.60
N LEU A 14 9.55 -5.62 -13.31
CA LEU A 14 8.72 -5.22 -12.17
C LEU A 14 7.30 -5.78 -12.31
N VAL A 15 6.68 -5.64 -13.47
CA VAL A 15 5.33 -6.16 -13.70
C VAL A 15 5.30 -7.69 -13.57
N GLN A 16 6.32 -8.39 -14.06
CA GLN A 16 6.44 -9.85 -13.91
C GLN A 16 6.61 -10.26 -12.45
N TYR A 17 7.40 -9.51 -11.68
CA TYR A 17 7.57 -9.73 -10.24
C TYR A 17 6.22 -9.62 -9.51
N VAL A 18 5.47 -8.54 -9.71
CA VAL A 18 4.15 -8.35 -9.10
C VAL A 18 3.16 -9.42 -9.57
N ALA A 19 3.19 -9.81 -10.84
CA ALA A 19 2.34 -10.86 -11.38
C ALA A 19 2.59 -12.21 -10.73
N ARG A 20 3.84 -12.53 -10.40
CA ARG A 20 4.22 -13.76 -9.68
C ARG A 20 3.66 -13.74 -8.25
N LEU A 21 3.81 -12.63 -7.52
CA LEU A 21 3.23 -12.48 -6.18
C LEU A 21 1.70 -12.68 -6.19
N LEU A 22 1.01 -12.05 -7.15
CA LEU A 22 -0.44 -12.21 -7.32
C LEU A 22 -0.83 -13.65 -7.66
N HIS A 23 -0.02 -14.34 -8.45
CA HIS A 23 -0.25 -15.75 -8.79
C HIS A 23 -0.12 -16.64 -7.55
N GLU A 24 0.95 -16.45 -6.78
CA GLU A 24 1.20 -17.16 -5.52
C GLU A 24 0.06 -16.91 -4.52
N GLU A 25 -0.37 -15.65 -4.35
CA GLU A 25 -1.48 -15.30 -3.45
C GLU A 25 -2.80 -15.96 -3.85
N ARG A 26 -3.14 -15.95 -5.15
CA ARG A 26 -4.33 -16.65 -5.64
C ARG A 26 -4.27 -18.15 -5.33
N ARG A 27 -3.09 -18.76 -5.39
CA ARG A 27 -2.87 -20.17 -5.06
C ARG A 27 -3.04 -20.42 -3.56
N LEU A 28 -2.49 -19.55 -2.72
CA LEU A 28 -2.62 -19.62 -1.25
C LEU A 28 -4.08 -19.49 -0.80
N ARG A 29 -4.84 -18.56 -1.40
CA ARG A 29 -6.28 -18.39 -1.14
C ARG A 29 -7.18 -19.47 -1.73
N GLY A 30 -6.63 -20.43 -2.49
CA GLY A 30 -7.43 -21.45 -3.19
C GLY A 30 -8.41 -20.85 -4.22
N THR A 31 -8.02 -19.75 -4.88
CA THR A 31 -8.91 -19.05 -5.83
C THR A 31 -9.29 -19.99 -6.97
N PRO A 32 -10.60 -20.24 -7.23
CA PRO A 32 -11.02 -21.20 -8.26
C PRO A 32 -10.49 -20.82 -9.65
N LYS A 33 -10.06 -21.83 -10.41
CA LYS A 33 -9.56 -21.65 -11.78
C LYS A 33 -10.64 -20.99 -12.65
N GLY A 34 -10.28 -19.93 -13.39
CA GLY A 34 -11.20 -19.19 -14.25
C GLY A 34 -12.12 -18.17 -13.54
N SER A 35 -12.11 -18.09 -12.21
CA SER A 35 -12.94 -17.13 -11.46
C SER A 35 -12.50 -15.66 -11.58
N ARG A 36 -11.28 -15.43 -12.07
CA ARG A 36 -10.70 -14.09 -12.21
C ARG A 36 -10.68 -13.69 -13.68
N VAL A 37 -11.24 -12.51 -13.99
CA VAL A 37 -11.32 -11.96 -15.35
C VAL A 37 -9.93 -11.62 -15.89
N LEU A 38 -9.06 -11.06 -15.06
CA LEU A 38 -7.68 -10.74 -15.45
C LEU A 38 -6.71 -11.85 -15.06
N SER A 39 -5.76 -12.12 -15.97
CA SER A 39 -4.55 -12.86 -15.63
C SER A 39 -3.73 -12.09 -14.58
N PRO A 40 -2.89 -12.76 -13.78
CA PRO A 40 -2.02 -12.08 -12.81
C PRO A 40 -1.17 -10.97 -13.44
N PHE A 41 -0.69 -11.16 -14.68
CA PHE A 41 0.05 -10.13 -15.41
C PHE A 41 -0.81 -8.90 -15.73
N ARG A 42 -2.04 -9.07 -16.23
CA ARG A 42 -2.92 -7.92 -16.52
C ARG A 42 -3.39 -7.22 -15.25
N GLN A 43 -3.58 -7.95 -14.16
CA GLN A 43 -3.83 -7.35 -12.85
C GLN A 43 -2.61 -6.56 -12.36
N ALA A 44 -1.40 -7.11 -12.49
CA ALA A 44 -0.16 -6.41 -12.12
C ALA A 44 0.01 -5.11 -12.90
N VAL A 45 -0.29 -5.08 -14.21
CA VAL A 45 -0.28 -3.84 -15.00
C VAL A 45 -1.25 -2.82 -14.42
N MET A 46 -2.48 -3.22 -14.07
CA MET A 46 -3.46 -2.32 -13.45
C MET A 46 -2.94 -1.74 -12.13
N VAL A 47 -2.39 -2.59 -11.26
CA VAL A 47 -1.84 -2.20 -9.95
C VAL A 47 -0.68 -1.23 -10.12
N VAL A 48 0.27 -1.52 -11.00
CA VAL A 48 1.43 -0.65 -11.24
C VAL A 48 1.02 0.68 -11.87
N ARG A 49 0.02 0.70 -12.76
CA ARG A 49 -0.55 1.96 -13.29
C ARG A 49 -1.13 2.83 -12.19
N TRP A 50 -1.82 2.23 -11.22
CA TRP A 50 -2.36 2.94 -10.07
C TRP A 50 -1.24 3.58 -9.23
N PHE A 51 -0.21 2.80 -8.87
CA PHE A 51 0.97 3.31 -8.15
C PHE A 51 1.75 4.41 -8.91
N ARG A 52 1.67 4.45 -10.24
CA ARG A 52 2.34 5.46 -11.08
C ARG A 52 1.55 6.75 -11.26
N GLY A 53 0.36 6.89 -10.65
CA GLY A 53 -0.39 8.15 -10.69
C GLY A 53 -1.82 8.03 -11.21
N GLU A 54 -2.21 6.91 -11.81
CA GLU A 54 -3.58 6.73 -12.33
C GLU A 54 -4.55 6.29 -11.22
N HIS A 55 -5.07 7.25 -10.45
CA HIS A 55 -5.92 6.98 -9.28
C HIS A 55 -7.43 6.93 -9.62
N ASP A 56 -7.82 7.20 -10.88
CA ASP A 56 -9.20 7.02 -11.36
C ASP A 56 -9.49 5.52 -11.57
N VAL A 57 -9.98 4.88 -10.51
CA VAL A 57 -10.33 3.44 -10.52
C VAL A 57 -11.39 3.10 -11.59
N PRO A 58 -12.47 3.88 -11.80
CA PRO A 58 -13.36 3.69 -12.94
C PRO A 58 -12.66 3.68 -14.30
N LYS A 59 -11.73 4.60 -14.56
CA LYS A 59 -10.94 4.64 -15.80
C LYS A 59 -10.05 3.41 -15.94
N LEU A 60 -9.35 3.01 -14.89
CA LEU A 60 -8.56 1.77 -14.88
C LEU A 60 -9.42 0.54 -15.20
N GLY A 61 -10.63 0.47 -14.63
CA GLY A 61 -11.59 -0.59 -14.92
C GLY A 61 -11.98 -0.64 -16.39
N ARG A 62 -12.33 0.50 -16.99
CA ARG A 62 -12.65 0.61 -18.43
C ARG A 62 -11.48 0.14 -19.30
N ASP A 63 -10.27 0.62 -19.04
CA ASP A 63 -9.08 0.29 -19.83
C ASP A 63 -8.75 -1.22 -19.80
N HIS A 64 -9.05 -1.89 -18.69
CA HIS A 64 -8.83 -3.32 -18.52
C HIS A 64 -10.08 -4.17 -18.77
N ARG A 65 -11.19 -3.55 -19.18
CA ARG A 65 -12.49 -4.19 -19.46
C ARG A 65 -13.03 -4.99 -18.28
N VAL A 66 -12.97 -4.42 -17.08
CA VAL A 66 -13.57 -4.98 -15.87
C VAL A 66 -14.51 -3.97 -15.21
N SER A 67 -15.45 -4.46 -14.41
CA SER A 67 -16.33 -3.58 -13.64
C SER A 67 -15.54 -2.75 -12.62
N ARG A 68 -16.10 -1.59 -12.22
CA ARG A 68 -15.52 -0.75 -11.14
C ARG A 68 -15.23 -1.56 -9.89
N ALA A 69 -16.18 -2.39 -9.45
CA ALA A 69 -16.01 -3.24 -8.27
C ALA A 69 -14.85 -4.23 -8.42
N THR A 70 -14.67 -4.81 -9.62
CA THR A 70 -13.54 -5.71 -9.90
C THR A 70 -12.21 -4.96 -9.93
N ALA A 71 -12.17 -3.75 -10.48
CA ALA A 71 -10.99 -2.90 -10.47
C ALA A 71 -10.55 -2.57 -9.04
N TYR A 72 -11.47 -2.14 -8.16
CA TYR A 72 -11.19 -1.94 -6.74
C TYR A 72 -10.61 -3.20 -6.10
N ARG A 73 -11.30 -4.34 -6.24
CA ARG A 73 -10.82 -5.63 -5.71
C ARG A 73 -9.40 -5.95 -6.16
N TYR A 74 -9.11 -5.78 -7.45
CA TYR A 74 -7.81 -6.11 -8.02
C TYR A 74 -6.68 -5.17 -7.58
N ILE A 75 -6.99 -3.88 -7.40
CA ILE A 75 -6.05 -2.91 -6.83
C ILE A 75 -5.76 -3.25 -5.37
N HIS A 76 -6.80 -3.52 -4.56
CA HIS A 76 -6.63 -3.90 -3.15
C HIS A 76 -5.84 -5.20 -2.98
N GLU A 77 -6.13 -6.26 -3.74
CA GLU A 77 -5.32 -7.48 -3.77
C GLU A 77 -3.85 -7.17 -4.12
N GLY A 78 -3.61 -6.26 -5.08
CA GLY A 78 -2.27 -5.81 -5.45
C GLY A 78 -1.53 -5.09 -4.33
N ILE A 79 -2.23 -4.19 -3.62
CA ILE A 79 -1.69 -3.48 -2.46
C ILE A 79 -1.36 -4.47 -1.34
N GLU A 80 -2.25 -5.43 -1.05
CA GLU A 80 -2.06 -6.46 -0.03
C GLU A 80 -0.81 -7.29 -0.29
N VAL A 81 -0.65 -7.83 -1.51
CA VAL A 81 0.51 -8.69 -1.82
C VAL A 81 1.83 -7.92 -1.78
N LEU A 82 1.83 -6.64 -2.17
CA LEU A 82 3.02 -5.79 -2.09
C LEU A 82 3.32 -5.40 -0.65
N ALA A 83 2.32 -5.06 0.15
CA ALA A 83 2.46 -4.76 1.57
C ALA A 83 2.94 -5.98 2.37
N ALA A 84 2.66 -7.20 1.91
CA ALA A 84 3.20 -8.42 2.51
C ALA A 84 4.70 -8.62 2.25
N GLN A 85 5.28 -7.94 1.24
CA GLN A 85 6.73 -7.98 0.99
C GLN A 85 7.51 -6.93 1.78
N ALA A 86 6.82 -5.95 2.35
CA ALA A 86 7.44 -4.92 3.16
C ALA A 86 7.93 -5.53 4.50
N PRO A 87 9.15 -5.20 4.97
CA PRO A 87 9.58 -5.58 6.29
C PRO A 87 8.65 -4.97 7.34
N ASP A 88 8.43 -5.69 8.43
CA ASP A 88 7.80 -5.08 9.60
C ASP A 88 8.77 -4.12 10.30
N LEU A 89 8.25 -3.38 11.28
CA LEU A 89 8.99 -2.37 12.02
C LEU A 89 10.24 -2.95 12.70
N SER A 90 10.11 -4.12 13.33
CA SER A 90 11.23 -4.77 14.03
C SER A 90 12.30 -5.20 13.04
N GLN A 91 11.91 -5.84 11.94
CA GLN A 91 12.84 -6.25 10.88
C GLN A 91 13.59 -5.06 10.27
N ALA A 92 12.90 -3.92 10.07
CA ALA A 92 13.52 -2.71 9.56
C ALA A 92 14.56 -2.14 10.54
N ILE A 93 14.27 -2.15 11.85
CA ILE A 93 15.19 -1.67 12.89
C ILE A 93 16.38 -2.63 13.06
N GLU A 94 16.14 -3.94 13.11
CA GLU A 94 17.20 -4.96 13.21
C GLU A 94 18.15 -4.86 12.03
N ARG A 95 17.61 -4.68 10.83
CA ARG A 95 18.42 -4.46 9.62
C ARG A 95 19.23 -3.18 9.70
N ALA A 96 18.62 -2.07 10.10
CA ALA A 96 19.32 -0.79 10.27
C ALA A 96 20.48 -0.90 11.28
N HIS A 97 20.26 -1.62 12.38
CA HIS A 97 21.29 -1.91 13.37
C HIS A 97 22.41 -2.78 12.80
N ALA A 98 22.07 -3.85 12.07
CA ALA A 98 23.04 -4.73 11.42
C ALA A 98 23.87 -4.00 10.34
N GLU A 99 23.29 -3.00 9.68
CA GLU A 99 23.96 -2.12 8.71
C GLU A 99 24.78 -1.00 9.39
N GLY A 100 24.77 -0.91 10.72
CA GLY A 100 25.56 0.07 11.48
C GLY A 100 25.02 1.50 11.41
N LEU A 101 23.73 1.68 11.08
CA LEU A 101 23.12 3.00 11.00
C LEU A 101 23.03 3.63 12.40
N ALA A 102 23.61 4.82 12.56
CA ALA A 102 23.61 5.54 13.84
C ALA A 102 22.21 5.99 14.27
N TYR A 103 21.30 6.20 13.30
CA TYR A 103 19.91 6.54 13.53
C TYR A 103 19.07 6.17 12.30
N VAL A 104 17.75 6.10 12.49
CA VAL A 104 16.75 5.98 11.42
C VAL A 104 15.77 7.15 11.51
N ILE A 105 15.23 7.57 10.36
CA ILE A 105 14.25 8.64 10.28
C ILE A 105 12.86 8.01 10.27
N LEU A 106 12.05 8.32 11.28
CA LEU A 106 10.62 7.99 11.30
C LEU A 106 9.83 9.22 10.84
N ASP A 107 9.22 9.11 9.66
CA ASP A 107 8.29 10.10 9.15
C ASP A 107 6.84 9.62 9.29
N GLY A 108 5.91 10.55 9.46
CA GLY A 108 4.50 10.25 9.69
C GLY A 108 3.60 11.27 8.99
N THR A 109 2.78 10.79 8.05
CA THR A 109 1.78 11.61 7.36
C THR A 109 0.39 11.27 7.87
N LEU A 110 -0.36 12.29 8.27
CA LEU A 110 -1.77 12.16 8.59
C LEU A 110 -2.62 12.23 7.33
N ILE A 111 -3.35 11.16 7.04
CA ILE A 111 -4.34 11.10 5.98
C ILE A 111 -5.70 11.42 6.60
N SER A 112 -6.28 12.56 6.23
CA SER A 112 -7.60 12.96 6.69
C SER A 112 -8.62 11.88 6.33
N ILE A 113 -9.49 11.54 7.28
CA ILE A 113 -10.61 10.62 7.07
C ILE A 113 -11.89 11.24 7.62
N ASP A 114 -13.02 10.79 7.07
CA ASP A 114 -14.32 11.10 7.66
C ASP A 114 -14.47 10.42 9.03
N ARG A 115 -15.38 10.94 9.86
CA ARG A 115 -15.53 10.52 11.26
C ARG A 115 -15.76 9.01 11.37
N CYS A 116 -14.77 8.28 11.90
CA CYS A 116 -14.87 6.87 12.24
C CYS A 116 -15.17 6.73 13.75
N ALA A 117 -16.30 6.10 14.11
CA ALA A 117 -16.78 5.98 15.49
C ALA A 117 -16.11 4.85 16.30
N GLU A 118 -14.99 4.30 15.81
CA GLU A 118 -14.24 3.27 16.53
C GLU A 118 -13.61 3.88 17.78
N GLN A 119 -13.88 3.28 18.94
CA GLN A 119 -13.39 3.72 20.25
C GLN A 119 -12.16 2.89 20.68
N THR A 120 -11.28 3.48 21.48
CA THR A 120 -10.18 2.80 22.16
C THR A 120 -10.00 3.35 23.58
N VAL A 121 -9.23 2.66 24.42
CA VAL A 121 -9.02 3.07 25.81
C VAL A 121 -7.73 3.88 25.91
N SER A 122 -7.83 5.09 26.43
CA SER A 122 -6.67 5.96 26.69
C SER A 122 -5.80 5.40 27.84
N VAL A 123 -4.60 5.97 28.02
CA VAL A 123 -3.74 5.65 29.20
C VAL A 123 -4.47 5.85 30.52
N LYS A 124 -5.43 6.78 30.54
CA LYS A 124 -6.20 7.16 31.73
C LYS A 124 -7.42 6.28 31.94
N GLY A 125 -7.64 5.24 31.12
CA GLY A 125 -8.80 4.35 31.21
C GLY A 125 -10.06 4.88 30.54
N GLU A 126 -10.04 6.08 29.97
CA GLU A 126 -11.21 6.69 29.34
C GLU A 126 -11.38 6.23 27.87
N PRO A 127 -12.63 6.01 27.41
CA PRO A 127 -12.92 5.78 26.01
C PRO A 127 -12.65 7.04 25.18
N ILE A 128 -11.89 6.88 24.11
CA ILE A 128 -11.52 7.94 23.16
C ILE A 128 -11.72 7.45 21.73
N ASP A 129 -11.93 8.39 20.80
CA ASP A 129 -11.98 8.08 19.38
C ASP A 129 -10.61 7.58 18.90
N ALA A 130 -10.56 6.34 18.43
CA ALA A 130 -9.33 5.67 18.00
C ALA A 130 -8.63 6.36 16.82
N TRP A 131 -9.38 7.17 16.07
CA TRP A 131 -8.92 7.84 14.86
C TRP A 131 -8.79 9.36 15.00
N TYR A 132 -8.98 9.92 16.20
CA TYR A 132 -8.84 11.35 16.41
C TYR A 132 -7.38 11.72 16.73
N SER A 133 -6.78 12.58 15.92
CA SER A 133 -5.46 13.15 16.20
C SER A 133 -5.60 14.39 17.06
N GLY A 134 -5.15 14.33 18.31
CA GLY A 134 -5.11 15.49 19.19
C GLY A 134 -4.22 16.61 18.66
N LYS A 135 -3.06 16.26 18.06
CA LYS A 135 -2.10 17.22 17.51
C LYS A 135 -2.64 18.01 16.32
N ALA A 136 -3.33 17.35 15.41
CA ALA A 136 -3.88 17.97 14.20
C ALA A 136 -5.34 18.41 14.37
N HIS A 137 -5.95 18.14 15.51
CA HIS A 137 -7.36 18.44 15.82
C HIS A 137 -8.34 17.92 14.76
N GLN A 138 -8.09 16.73 14.21
CA GLN A 138 -8.92 16.12 13.15
C GLN A 138 -8.90 14.59 13.22
N HIS A 139 -9.90 13.97 12.59
CA HIS A 139 -9.88 12.52 12.35
C HIS A 139 -8.91 12.21 11.21
N ALA A 140 -7.93 11.35 11.48
CA ALA A 140 -6.93 10.97 10.50
C ALA A 140 -6.34 9.59 10.78
N GLY A 141 -6.03 8.86 9.72
CA GLY A 141 -5.13 7.71 9.79
C GLY A 141 -3.67 8.18 9.74
N ASN A 142 -2.80 7.58 10.53
CA ASN A 142 -1.36 7.85 10.47
C ASN A 142 -0.66 6.84 9.56
N LEU A 143 -0.02 7.32 8.51
CA LEU A 143 0.89 6.55 7.66
C LEU A 143 2.33 6.85 8.06
N GLN A 144 3.02 5.88 8.65
CA GLN A 144 4.40 6.02 9.08
C GLN A 144 5.36 5.30 8.14
N ALA A 145 6.52 5.92 7.88
CA ALA A 145 7.61 5.35 7.09
C ALA A 145 8.92 5.44 7.87
N LEU A 146 9.71 4.37 7.82
CA LEU A 146 11.10 4.38 8.28
C LEU A 146 12.06 4.49 7.09
N SER A 147 13.06 5.35 7.22
CA SER A 147 14.09 5.54 6.21
C SER A 147 15.49 5.58 6.82
N ALA A 148 16.45 5.01 6.10
CA ALA A 148 17.87 5.22 6.38
C ALA A 148 18.25 6.69 6.13
N PRO A 149 19.26 7.23 6.84
CA PRO A 149 19.71 8.62 6.66
C PRO A 149 20.32 8.89 5.29
N ASP A 150 20.82 7.84 4.62
CA ASP A 150 21.51 7.95 3.34
C ASP A 150 20.49 7.85 2.19
N ALA A 151 20.36 8.91 1.39
CA ALA A 151 19.40 8.97 0.28
C ALA A 151 19.66 7.94 -0.87
N GLY A 152 20.67 7.10 -0.74
CA GLY A 152 21.09 6.12 -1.75
C GLY A 152 20.67 4.69 -1.40
N GLY A 153 19.49 4.28 -1.87
CA GLY A 153 19.27 2.85 -2.18
C GLY A 153 18.65 1.97 -1.10
N GLY A 154 17.63 2.43 -0.37
CA GLY A 154 16.91 1.53 0.53
C GLY A 154 15.70 2.15 1.22
N ARG A 155 14.69 2.57 0.48
CA ARG A 155 13.39 2.95 1.09
C ARG A 155 12.66 1.67 1.50
N SER A 156 12.86 1.21 2.74
CA SER A 156 12.02 0.17 3.33
C SER A 156 10.75 0.83 3.88
N CYS A 157 9.67 0.82 3.09
CA CYS A 157 8.36 1.18 3.60
C CYS A 157 7.93 0.10 4.59
N SER A 158 7.87 0.41 5.88
CA SER A 158 7.34 -0.48 6.90
C SER A 158 5.81 -0.48 6.86
N ARG A 159 5.20 -1.65 7.10
CA ARG A 159 3.75 -1.85 7.12
C ARG A 159 3.01 -0.79 7.96
N CYS A 160 1.94 -0.19 7.41
CA CYS A 160 1.05 0.74 8.10
C CYS A 160 0.62 0.16 9.46
N HIS A 161 1.11 0.74 10.56
CA HIS A 161 0.60 0.44 11.88
C HIS A 161 -0.50 1.41 12.25
N ARG A 162 -1.55 0.88 12.90
CA ARG A 162 -2.59 1.65 13.57
C ARG A 162 -1.94 2.36 14.76
N GLY A 163 -1.33 3.51 14.51
CA GLY A 163 -0.62 4.30 15.51
C GLY A 163 -1.48 5.44 16.02
N LEU A 164 -1.99 5.31 17.24
CA LEU A 164 -2.39 6.46 18.05
C LEU A 164 -1.17 7.38 18.13
N LEU A 165 -1.23 8.55 17.49
CA LEU A 165 -0.33 9.66 17.81
C LEU A 165 -0.71 10.10 19.23
N ARG A 166 0.00 9.55 20.22
CA ARG A 166 0.08 10.15 21.54
C ARG A 166 1.03 11.33 21.48
#